data_AF-A0A920MBI1-F1
#
_entry.id   AF-A0A920MBI1-F1
#
_cell.length_a   1.000
_cell.length_b   1.000
_cell.length_c   1.000
_cell.angle_alpha   90.00
_cell.angle_beta   90.00
_cell.angle_gamma   90.00
#
_symmetry.space_group_name_H-M   'P 1'
#
loop_
_entity.id
_entity.type
_entity.pdbx_description
1 polymer ?
#
loop_
_entity_poly.entity_id
_entity_poly.type
_entity_poly.pdbx_seq_one_letter_code
_entity_poly.pdbx_strand_id
1 'polypeptide(L)'
;MIELCRDEIEELVEGTFLEGKPIIPVSSLTGKGIPELKNALQNLRTQLAPPQLDQPFRMFVDRSFSVKGFGTVVTGTVLSGSVKG
;
A
#
# COMPACT_ATOMS: atom_id res chain seq x y z
N MET A 1 -0.38 28.24 3.52
CA MET A 1 0.70 27.25 3.72
C MET A 1 0.33 25.90 3.12
N ILE A 2 -0.79 25.28 3.52
CA ILE A 2 -1.23 24.00 2.91
C ILE A 2 -1.48 24.15 1.39
N GLU A 3 -2.15 25.23 0.96
CA GLU A 3 -2.37 25.48 -0.48
C GLU A 3 -1.04 25.66 -1.25
N LEU A 4 -0.08 26.43 -0.72
CA LEU A 4 1.24 26.59 -1.33
C LEU A 4 1.96 25.23 -1.48
N CYS A 5 1.97 24.42 -0.43
CA CYS A 5 2.55 23.08 -0.49
C CYS A 5 1.82 22.16 -1.47
N ARG A 6 0.52 22.39 -1.70
CA ARG A 6 -0.26 21.64 -2.68
C ARG A 6 0.21 21.99 -4.09
N ASP A 7 0.33 23.27 -4.40
CA ASP A 7 0.81 23.74 -5.70
C ASP A 7 2.23 23.21 -5.99
N GLU A 8 3.13 23.24 -5.00
CA GLU A 8 4.47 22.66 -5.11
C GLU A 8 4.46 21.15 -5.38
N ILE A 9 3.54 20.40 -4.77
CA ILE A 9 3.39 18.96 -5.03
C ILE A 9 2.85 18.73 -6.45
N GLU A 10 1.88 19.53 -6.90
CA GLU A 10 1.29 19.42 -8.23
C GLU A 10 2.35 19.64 -9.32
N GLU A 11 3.20 20.66 -9.17
CA GLU A 11 4.36 20.91 -10.06
C GLU A 11 5.38 19.75 -10.01
N LEU A 12 5.69 19.23 -8.82
CA LEU A 12 6.67 18.16 -8.66
C LEU A 12 6.26 16.85 -9.35
N VAL A 13 4.96 16.54 -9.40
CA VAL A 13 4.46 15.28 -9.95
C VAL A 13 4.03 15.37 -11.42
N GLU A 14 4.15 16.53 -12.05
CA GLU A 14 3.81 16.74 -13.46
C GLU A 14 4.59 15.76 -14.36
N GLY A 15 3.89 15.11 -15.30
CA GLY A 15 4.44 14.11 -16.21
C GLY A 15 4.67 12.73 -15.58
N THR A 16 4.38 12.54 -14.30
CA THR A 16 4.56 11.24 -13.61
C THR A 16 3.26 10.45 -13.53
N PHE A 17 3.32 9.18 -13.12
CA PHE A 17 2.12 8.39 -12.83
C PHE A 17 1.27 8.94 -11.67
N LEU A 18 1.80 9.91 -10.91
CA LEU A 18 1.13 10.60 -9.81
C LEU A 18 0.46 11.90 -10.23
N GLU A 19 0.63 12.34 -11.48
CA GLU A 19 -0.04 13.53 -12.00
C GLU A 19 -1.56 13.40 -11.89
N GLY A 20 -2.20 14.48 -11.42
CA GLY A 20 -3.66 14.56 -11.24
C GLY A 20 -4.23 13.60 -10.17
N LYS A 21 -3.39 12.93 -9.36
CA LYS A 21 -3.86 12.09 -8.26
C LYS A 21 -4.25 12.96 -7.04
N PRO A 22 -5.19 12.50 -6.19
CA PRO A 22 -5.64 13.27 -5.04
C PRO A 22 -4.51 13.57 -4.04
N ILE A 23 -4.32 14.85 -3.69
CA ILE A 23 -3.44 15.29 -2.61
C ILE A 23 -4.28 15.46 -1.34
N ILE A 24 -3.99 14.65 -0.32
CA ILE A 24 -4.75 14.61 0.94
C ILE A 24 -3.84 15.06 2.09
N PRO A 25 -3.95 16.30 2.58
CA PRO A 25 -3.15 16.76 3.71
C PRO A 25 -3.60 16.09 5.00
N VAL A 26 -2.65 15.49 5.74
CA VAL A 26 -2.94 14.77 6.98
C VAL A 26 -2.03 15.21 8.13
N SER A 27 -2.49 14.99 9.36
CA SER A 27 -1.68 15.08 10.58
C SER A 27 -1.84 13.79 11.37
N SER A 28 -0.75 13.04 11.53
CA SER A 28 -0.75 11.80 12.33
C SER A 28 -0.87 12.08 13.83
N LEU A 29 -0.50 13.28 14.29
CA LEU A 29 -0.59 13.67 15.70
C LEU A 29 -2.03 14.04 16.10
N THR A 30 -2.71 14.82 15.26
CA THR A 30 -4.08 15.30 15.56
C THR A 30 -5.16 14.43 14.93
N GLY A 31 -4.81 13.56 13.98
CA GLY A 31 -5.73 12.73 13.21
C GLY A 31 -6.45 13.46 12.08
N LYS A 32 -6.19 14.77 11.87
CA LYS A 32 -6.80 15.54 10.77
C LYS A 32 -6.47 14.89 9.42
N GLY A 33 -7.46 14.73 8.55
CA GLY A 33 -7.27 14.18 7.20
C GLY A 33 -7.16 12.64 7.13
N ILE A 34 -7.00 11.95 8.27
CA ILE A 34 -6.87 10.49 8.30
C ILE A 34 -8.17 9.77 7.90
N PRO A 35 -9.38 10.20 8.31
CA PRO A 35 -10.62 9.62 7.80
C PRO A 35 -10.75 9.73 6.29
N GLU A 36 -10.41 10.89 5.72
CA GLU A 36 -10.44 11.17 4.29
C GLU A 36 -9.43 10.28 3.54
N LEU A 37 -8.22 10.15 4.07
CA LEU A 37 -7.20 9.24 3.54
C LEU A 37 -7.67 7.78 3.53
N LYS A 38 -8.31 7.31 4.62
CA LYS A 38 -8.84 5.93 4.69
C LYS A 38 -9.90 5.69 3.62
N ASN A 39 -10.81 6.65 3.42
CA ASN A 39 -11.84 6.55 2.38
C ASN A 39 -11.22 6.53 0.98
N ALA A 40 -10.22 7.36 0.71
CA ALA A 40 -9.51 7.35 -0.57
C ALA A 40 -8.82 6.01 -0.83
N LEU A 41 -8.19 5.40 0.18
CA LEU A 41 -7.57 4.07 0.07
C LEU A 41 -8.60 2.96 -0.17
N GLN A 42 -9.77 3.04 0.48
CA GLN A 42 -10.86 2.09 0.24
C GLN A 42 -11.38 2.20 -1.20
N ASN A 43 -11.53 3.41 -1.72
CA ASN A 43 -11.92 3.64 -3.10
C ASN A 43 -10.85 3.18 -4.10
N LEU A 44 -9.56 3.37 -3.78
CA LEU A 44 -8.49 2.87 -4.63
C LEU A 44 -8.52 1.34 -4.71
N ARG A 45 -8.81 0.66 -3.58
CA ARG A 45 -8.90 -0.80 -3.54
C ARG A 45 -9.96 -1.35 -4.51
N THR A 46 -11.07 -0.65 -4.73
CA THR A 46 -12.12 -1.14 -5.66
C THR A 46 -11.70 -1.04 -7.12
N GLN A 47 -10.64 -0.28 -7.42
CA GLN A 47 -10.10 -0.11 -8.77
C GLN A 47 -8.97 -1.12 -9.08
N LEU A 48 -8.47 -1.84 -8.06
CA LEU A 48 -7.41 -2.82 -8.24
C LEU A 48 -7.96 -4.14 -8.78
N ALA A 49 -7.20 -4.77 -9.68
CA ALA A 49 -7.50 -6.13 -10.11
C ALA A 49 -7.47 -7.09 -8.91
N PRO A 50 -8.39 -8.07 -8.84
CA PRO A 50 -8.35 -9.08 -7.80
C PRO A 50 -7.07 -9.92 -7.90
N PRO A 51 -6.57 -10.46 -6.78
CA PRO A 51 -5.41 -11.34 -6.80
C PRO A 51 -5.68 -12.60 -7.63
N GLN A 52 -4.66 -13.06 -8.36
CA GLN A 52 -4.73 -14.26 -9.21
C GLN A 52 -4.51 -15.52 -8.36
N LEU A 53 -5.58 -16.03 -7.76
CA LEU A 53 -5.52 -17.14 -6.79
C LEU A 53 -5.33 -18.52 -7.44
N ASP A 54 -5.60 -18.65 -8.73
CA ASP A 54 -5.53 -19.85 -9.56
C ASP A 54 -4.16 -20.10 -10.21
N GLN A 55 -3.23 -19.15 -10.08
CA GLN A 55 -1.85 -19.27 -10.54
C GLN A 55 -0.98 -20.06 -9.54
N PRO A 56 0.17 -20.60 -9.96
CA PRO A 56 1.13 -21.20 -9.03
C PRO A 56 1.49 -20.25 -7.89
N PHE A 57 1.58 -20.80 -6.67
CA PHE A 57 1.95 -20.00 -5.51
C PHE A 57 3.38 -19.45 -5.66
N ARG A 58 3.51 -18.13 -5.57
CA ARG A 58 4.80 -17.43 -5.55
C ARG A 58 4.78 -16.37 -4.47
N MET A 59 5.82 -16.37 -3.65
CA MET A 59 5.99 -15.41 -2.56
C MET A 59 7.45 -15.00 -2.50
N PHE A 60 7.70 -13.69 -2.46
CA PHE A 60 9.03 -13.17 -2.17
C PHE A 60 9.26 -13.17 -0.66
N VAL A 61 10.40 -13.71 -0.22
CA VAL A 61 10.76 -13.76 1.20
C VAL A 61 11.40 -12.44 1.59
N ASP A 62 10.81 -11.76 2.56
CA ASP A 62 11.33 -10.50 3.10
C ASP A 62 12.20 -10.76 4.35
N ARG A 63 11.77 -11.72 5.19
CA ARG A 63 12.46 -12.08 6.44
C ARG A 63 12.37 -13.58 6.68
N SER A 64 13.44 -14.13 7.23
CA SER A 64 13.51 -15.51 7.73
C SER A 64 14.08 -15.50 9.14
N PHE A 65 13.41 -16.18 10.07
CA PHE A 65 13.82 -16.24 11.47
C PHE A 65 13.33 -17.53 12.13
N SER A 66 14.00 -17.94 13.21
CA SER A 66 13.66 -19.14 13.96
C SER A 66 12.77 -18.81 15.15
N VAL A 67 11.69 -19.57 15.33
CA VAL A 67 10.77 -19.45 16.47
C VAL A 67 10.81 -20.76 17.28
N LYS A 68 11.11 -20.65 18.57
CA LYS A 68 11.18 -21.81 19.48
C LYS A 68 9.85 -22.56 19.49
N GLY A 69 9.89 -23.86 19.19
CA GLY A 69 8.69 -24.72 19.11
C GLY A 69 7.98 -24.73 17.74
N PHE A 70 8.36 -23.85 16.81
CA PHE A 70 7.74 -23.75 15.48
C PHE A 70 8.76 -23.95 14.34
N GLY A 71 10.05 -23.84 14.61
CA GLY A 71 11.11 -23.95 13.61
C GLY A 71 11.30 -22.65 12.84
N THR A 72 11.65 -22.74 11.56
CA THR A 72 11.89 -21.58 10.71
C THR A 72 10.56 -20.98 10.25
N VAL A 73 10.39 -19.69 10.47
CA VAL A 73 9.28 -18.88 9.98
C VAL A 73 9.80 -17.90 8.94
N VAL A 74 9.05 -17.76 7.84
CA VAL A 74 9.33 -16.78 6.79
C VAL A 74 8.14 -15.85 6.63
N THR A 75 8.42 -14.57 6.41
CA THR A 75 7.40 -13.56 6.08
C THR A 75 7.74 -12.94 4.74
N GLY A 76 6.73 -12.48 4.00
CA GLY A 76 6.93 -12.09 2.62
C GLY A 76 5.65 -11.63 1.93
N THR A 77 5.81 -11.15 0.70
CA THR A 77 4.69 -10.70 -0.15
C THR A 77 4.28 -11.81 -1.12
N VAL A 78 3.01 -12.18 -1.12
CA VAL A 78 2.44 -13.15 -2.08
C VAL A 78 2.19 -12.45 -3.41
N LEU A 79 2.86 -12.92 -4.45
CA LEU A 79 2.72 -12.41 -5.81
C LEU A 79 1.53 -13.05 -6.54
N SER A 80 1.34 -14.35 -6.34
CA SER A 80 0.31 -15.13 -7.03
C SER A 80 -0.05 -16.40 -6.27
N GLY A 81 -1.21 -16.95 -6.60
CA GLY A 81 -1.71 -18.21 -6.07
C GLY A 81 -2.12 -18.16 -4.62
N SER A 82 -2.38 -19.34 -4.07
CA SER A 82 -2.62 -19.54 -2.65
C SER A 82 -2.01 -20.86 -2.20
N VAL A 83 -1.64 -20.94 -0.93
CA VAL A 83 -1.12 -22.15 -0.29
C VAL A 83 -1.88 -22.39 1.00
N LYS A 84 -2.13 -23.66 1.32
CA LYS A 84 -2.72 -24.09 2.59
C LYS A 84 -1.83 -25.17 3.18
N GLY A 85 -1.60 -25.09 4.50
CA GLY A 85 -0.97 -26.14 5.29
C GLY A 85 -1.97 -27.15 5.81
#